data_AF-A0A087LQY0-F1
#
_entry.id   AF-A0A087LQY0-F1
#
_cell.length_a   1.000
_cell.length_b   1.000
_cell.length_c   1.000
_cell.angle_alpha   90.00
_cell.angle_beta   90.00
_cell.angle_gamma   90.00
#
_symmetry.space_group_name_H-M   'P 1'
#
loop_
_entity.id
_entity.type
_entity.pdbx_description
1 polymer ?
#
loop_
_entity_poly.entity_id
_entity_poly.type
_entity_poly.pdbx_seq_one_letter_code
_entity_poly.pdbx_strand_id
1 'polypeptide(L)'
;MADDTKLTRTKQLWAQSGKFLTGHTSRPETERLPPGQHLVNNWPVLDLGQTPNVPRERWRLDVGGVVDNPFSWDWATFAAQPQVEKTTDIHCVTTWSRYDNRWEGISTHHLIEMAQPRSEATFVLFT
;
A
#
# COMPACT_ATOMS: atom_id res chain seq x y z
N MET A 1 -21.66 3.28 15.39
CA MET A 1 -20.92 2.71 14.23
C MET A 1 -21.68 3.16 13.00
N ALA A 2 -21.02 3.78 12.02
CA ALA A 2 -21.70 4.22 10.80
C ALA A 2 -22.19 3.00 10.02
N ASP A 3 -23.38 3.09 9.41
CA ASP A 3 -23.91 2.02 8.57
C ASP A 3 -23.04 1.80 7.33
N ASP A 4 -22.76 0.53 7.02
CA ASP A 4 -21.96 0.16 5.84
C ASP A 4 -22.64 0.63 4.56
N THR A 5 -21.90 1.37 3.73
CA THR A 5 -22.36 1.82 2.42
C THR A 5 -22.69 0.63 1.51
N LYS A 6 -23.54 0.84 0.48
CA LYS A 6 -23.82 -0.17 -0.57
C LYS A 6 -22.53 -0.71 -1.21
N LEU A 7 -21.54 0.15 -1.40
CA LEU A 7 -20.25 -0.22 -1.97
C LEU A 7 -19.48 -1.16 -1.02
N THR A 8 -19.41 -0.82 0.26
CA THR A 8 -18.78 -1.65 1.31
C THR A 8 -19.41 -3.04 1.34
N ARG A 9 -20.74 -3.11 1.41
CA ARG A 9 -21.49 -4.38 1.44
C ARG A 9 -21.24 -5.24 0.20
N THR A 10 -21.20 -4.62 -0.97
CA THR A 10 -20.96 -5.32 -2.24
C THR A 10 -19.55 -5.91 -2.27
N LYS A 11 -18.54 -5.15 -1.83
CA LYS A 11 -17.15 -5.63 -1.74
C LYS A 11 -16.99 -6.77 -0.73
N GLN A 12 -17.66 -6.69 0.42
CA GLN A 12 -17.69 -7.78 1.41
C GLN A 12 -18.30 -9.06 0.81
N LEU A 13 -19.41 -8.96 0.09
CA LEU A 13 -20.05 -10.11 -0.57
C LEU A 13 -19.12 -10.75 -1.62
N TRP A 14 -18.42 -9.94 -2.41
CA TRP A 14 -17.47 -10.48 -3.40
C TRP A 14 -16.29 -11.21 -2.76
N ALA A 15 -15.80 -10.71 -1.62
CA ALA A 15 -14.76 -11.37 -0.86
C ALA A 15 -15.25 -12.71 -0.29
N GLN A 16 -16.43 -12.74 0.32
CA GLN A 16 -17.04 -13.98 0.87
C GLN A 16 -17.31 -15.02 -0.23
N SER A 17 -17.77 -14.59 -1.40
CA SER A 17 -18.05 -15.50 -2.52
C SER A 17 -16.79 -15.91 -3.29
N GLY A 18 -15.60 -15.43 -2.92
CA GLY A 18 -14.37 -15.67 -3.66
C GLY A 18 -14.46 -15.27 -5.13
N LYS A 19 -15.21 -14.20 -5.46
CA LYS A 19 -15.68 -13.89 -6.82
C LYS A 19 -14.60 -13.97 -7.91
N PHE A 20 -13.37 -13.62 -7.58
CA PHE A 20 -12.24 -13.52 -8.50
C PHE A 20 -11.16 -14.58 -8.28
N LEU A 21 -11.39 -15.54 -7.39
CA LEU A 21 -10.48 -16.65 -7.15
C LEU A 21 -10.68 -17.71 -8.23
N THR A 22 -9.60 -18.09 -8.90
CA THR A 22 -9.62 -19.11 -9.97
C THR A 22 -9.36 -20.52 -9.46
N GLY A 23 -8.93 -20.67 -8.21
CA GLY A 23 -8.44 -21.94 -7.66
C GLY A 23 -7.05 -22.37 -8.17
N HIS A 24 -6.44 -21.57 -9.05
CA HIS A 24 -5.09 -21.78 -9.56
C HIS A 24 -4.12 -20.77 -8.94
N THR A 25 -3.04 -21.26 -8.37
CA THR A 25 -1.95 -20.44 -7.84
C THR A 25 -0.78 -20.49 -8.82
N SER A 26 -0.29 -19.33 -9.22
CA SER A 26 0.92 -19.20 -10.01
C SER A 26 1.99 -18.42 -9.25
N ARG A 27 3.24 -18.52 -9.71
CA ARG A 27 4.35 -17.70 -9.22
C ARG A 27 4.85 -16.77 -10.33
N PRO A 28 5.37 -15.58 -9.99
CA PRO A 28 5.88 -14.64 -10.98
C PRO A 28 6.95 -15.24 -11.90
N GLU A 29 7.75 -16.19 -11.41
CA GLU A 29 8.81 -16.84 -12.21
C GLU A 29 8.25 -17.74 -13.33
N THR A 30 7.07 -18.32 -13.12
CA THR A 30 6.41 -19.24 -14.07
C THR A 30 5.35 -18.54 -14.89
N GLU A 31 4.61 -17.62 -14.27
CA GLU A 31 3.51 -16.89 -14.88
C GLU A 31 3.44 -15.49 -14.24
N ARG A 32 3.99 -14.50 -14.95
CA ARG A 32 4.04 -13.11 -14.47
C ARG A 32 2.65 -12.51 -14.25
N LEU A 33 1.65 -12.88 -15.06
CA LEU A 33 0.27 -12.43 -14.90
C LEU A 33 -0.48 -13.42 -14.00
N PRO A 34 -0.94 -13.02 -12.81
CA PRO A 34 -1.67 -13.96 -11.96
C PRO A 34 -2.99 -14.41 -12.60
N PRO A 35 -3.44 -15.65 -12.35
CA PRO A 35 -4.68 -16.19 -12.89
C PRO A 35 -5.88 -15.29 -12.60
N GLY A 36 -6.71 -15.06 -13.62
CA GLY A 36 -7.91 -14.21 -13.52
C GLY A 36 -7.64 -12.70 -13.57
N GLN A 37 -6.38 -12.29 -13.74
CA GLN A 37 -6.01 -10.89 -13.96
C GLN A 37 -6.02 -10.52 -15.44
N HIS A 38 -6.28 -9.25 -15.74
CA HIS A 38 -6.08 -8.67 -17.07
C HIS A 38 -5.09 -7.49 -17.00
N LEU A 39 -4.30 -7.31 -18.05
CA LEU A 39 -3.31 -6.24 -18.10
C LEU A 39 -3.95 -4.90 -18.46
N VAL A 40 -3.50 -3.85 -17.75
CA VAL A 40 -3.86 -2.46 -18.03
C VAL A 40 -2.61 -1.62 -18.29
N ASN A 41 -2.73 -0.65 -19.18
CA ASN A 41 -1.66 0.31 -19.49
C ASN A 41 -1.85 1.66 -18.76
N ASN A 42 -3.08 1.96 -18.32
CA ASN A 42 -3.41 3.14 -17.55
C ASN A 42 -3.28 2.88 -16.04
N TRP A 43 -3.57 3.91 -15.23
CA TRP A 43 -3.71 3.80 -13.78
C TRP A 43 -5.19 3.80 -13.42
N PRO A 44 -5.79 2.64 -13.10
CA PRO A 44 -7.17 2.60 -12.61
C PRO A 44 -7.28 3.39 -11.30
N VAL A 45 -8.18 4.36 -11.25
CA VAL A 45 -8.45 5.12 -10.02
C VAL A 45 -9.42 4.32 -9.16
N LEU A 46 -8.93 3.85 -8.02
CA LEU A 46 -9.72 3.20 -6.98
C LEU A 46 -9.76 4.12 -5.75
N ASP A 47 -10.66 5.08 -5.79
CA ASP A 47 -10.86 6.04 -4.71
C ASP A 47 -12.03 5.62 -3.79
N LEU A 48 -11.98 6.01 -2.52
CA LEU A 48 -13.06 5.80 -1.55
C LEU A 48 -13.98 7.03 -1.39
N GLY A 49 -13.85 8.02 -2.28
CA GLY A 49 -14.61 9.26 -2.29
C GLY A 49 -14.00 10.38 -1.44
N GLN A 50 -12.78 10.21 -0.91
CA GLN A 50 -12.13 11.20 -0.06
C GLN A 50 -10.76 11.57 -0.62
N THR A 51 -10.61 12.85 -0.97
CA THR A 51 -9.34 13.43 -1.43
C THR A 51 -8.88 14.47 -0.42
N PRO A 52 -8.07 14.12 0.58
CA PRO A 52 -7.61 15.07 1.57
C PRO A 52 -6.68 16.11 0.93
N ASN A 53 -6.89 17.38 1.27
CA ASN A 53 -5.97 18.45 0.90
C ASN A 53 -4.87 18.57 1.97
N VAL A 54 -3.68 18.04 1.67
CA VAL A 54 -2.54 18.04 2.59
C VAL A 54 -1.41 18.90 2.00
N PRO A 55 -1.39 20.22 2.28
CA PRO A 55 -0.31 21.09 1.81
C PRO A 55 1.00 20.71 2.50
N ARG A 56 2.14 20.85 1.79
CA ARG A 56 3.46 20.39 2.26
C ARG A 56 3.89 21.04 3.57
N GLU A 57 3.47 22.27 3.82
CA GLU A 57 3.77 23.02 5.04
C GLU A 57 3.08 22.45 6.28
N ARG A 58 2.01 21.67 6.09
CA ARG A 58 1.25 21.00 7.16
C ARG A 58 1.44 19.48 7.17
N TRP A 59 2.06 18.94 6.13
CA TRP A 59 2.30 17.50 6.01
C TRP A 59 3.26 17.03 7.10
N ARG A 60 2.96 15.88 7.70
CA ARG A 60 3.81 15.20 8.68
C ARG A 60 3.78 13.70 8.42
N LEU A 61 4.92 13.04 8.63
CA LEU A 61 5.01 11.59 8.85
C LEU A 61 5.37 11.36 10.30
N ASP A 62 4.43 10.81 11.05
CA ASP A 62 4.61 10.40 12.43
C ASP A 62 4.87 8.89 12.50
N VAL A 63 5.97 8.51 13.15
CA VAL A 63 6.31 7.10 13.41
C VAL A 63 6.42 6.91 14.92
N GLY A 64 5.62 5.99 15.45
CA GLY A 64 5.53 5.74 16.88
C GLY A 64 4.96 4.37 17.20
N GLY A 65 4.42 4.22 18.42
CA GLY A 65 3.93 2.94 18.93
C GLY A 65 5.01 2.19 19.70
N VAL A 66 5.18 0.90 19.42
CA VAL A 66 6.10 0.01 20.16
C VAL A 66 7.52 0.10 19.59
N VAL A 67 8.12 1.28 19.73
CA VAL A 67 9.42 1.65 19.17
C VAL A 67 10.29 2.37 20.21
N ASP A 68 11.61 2.26 20.08
CA ASP A 68 12.56 2.93 20.97
C ASP A 68 12.91 4.36 20.52
N ASN A 69 12.76 4.66 19.22
CA ASN A 69 13.02 5.98 18.67
C ASN A 69 11.83 6.50 17.86
N PRO A 70 10.76 7.00 18.53
CA PRO A 70 9.65 7.65 17.82
C PRO A 70 10.11 8.98 17.22
N PHE A 71 9.62 9.30 16.02
CA PHE A 71 9.98 10.55 15.34
C PHE A 71 8.81 11.11 14.52
N SER A 72 8.92 12.39 14.19
CA SER A 72 7.97 13.09 13.34
C SER A 72 8.74 13.95 12.33
N TRP A 73 8.55 13.66 11.05
CA TRP A 73 9.20 14.39 9.96
C TRP A 73 8.22 15.33 9.27
N ASP A 74 8.69 16.54 8.99
CA ASP A 74 8.06 17.41 8.00
C ASP A 74 8.46 17.00 6.57
N TRP A 75 7.86 17.66 5.59
CA TRP A 75 8.10 17.34 4.18
C TRP A 75 9.57 17.48 3.78
N ALA A 76 10.26 18.51 4.28
CA ALA A 76 11.66 18.76 3.94
C ALA A 76 12.58 17.66 4.48
N THR A 77 12.34 17.23 5.73
CA THR A 77 13.10 16.17 6.37
C THR A 77 12.86 14.82 5.70
N PHE A 78 11.60 14.53 5.33
CA PHE A 78 11.24 13.33 4.56
C PHE A 78 11.95 13.32 3.19
N ALA A 79 11.87 14.42 2.44
CA ALA A 79 12.48 14.51 1.12
C ALA A 79 14.02 14.45 1.15
N ALA A 80 14.65 14.83 2.27
CA ALA A 80 16.09 14.76 2.47
C ALA A 80 16.60 13.36 2.87
N GLN A 81 15.71 12.42 3.21
CA GLN A 81 16.13 11.04 3.50
C GLN A 81 16.68 10.33 2.27
N PRO A 82 17.49 9.27 2.44
CA PRO A 82 17.96 8.44 1.34
C PRO A 82 16.81 7.93 0.48
N GLN A 83 16.76 8.40 -0.77
CA GLN A 83 15.78 7.97 -1.76
C GLN A 83 16.27 6.70 -2.46
N VAL A 84 15.33 5.83 -2.78
CA VAL A 84 15.55 4.62 -3.58
C VAL A 84 14.57 4.59 -4.73
N GLU A 85 14.98 3.99 -5.84
CA GLU A 85 14.10 3.63 -6.93
C GLU A 85 13.81 2.13 -6.92
N LYS A 86 12.56 1.76 -7.16
CA LYS A 86 12.17 0.35 -7.29
C LYS A 86 11.16 0.18 -8.41
N THR A 87 11.36 -0.82 -9.25
CA THR A 87 10.39 -1.21 -10.27
C THR A 87 9.66 -2.47 -9.81
N THR A 88 8.34 -2.41 -9.70
CA THR A 88 7.51 -3.55 -9.31
C THR A 88 6.21 -3.62 -10.10
N ASP A 89 5.62 -4.80 -10.19
CA ASP A 89 4.27 -4.98 -10.71
C ASP A 89 3.24 -4.68 -9.60
N ILE A 90 2.03 -4.31 -10.01
CA ILE A 90 0.84 -4.27 -9.15
C ILE A 90 -0.15 -5.29 -9.68
N HIS A 91 -0.70 -6.12 -8.78
CA HIS A 91 -1.81 -7.03 -9.05
C HIS A 91 -2.94 -6.70 -8.08
N CYS A 92 -4.03 -6.14 -8.59
CA CYS A 92 -5.15 -5.73 -7.76
C CYS A 92 -6.13 -6.89 -7.56
N VAL A 93 -6.69 -7.00 -6.35
CA VAL A 93 -7.74 -7.98 -6.04
C VAL A 93 -9.01 -7.77 -6.90
N THR A 94 -9.19 -6.59 -7.51
CA THR A 94 -10.26 -6.31 -8.48
C THR A 94 -9.83 -6.60 -9.92
N THR A 95 -9.06 -7.67 -10.10
CA THR A 95 -8.72 -8.36 -11.37
C THR A 95 -7.90 -7.61 -12.41
N TRP A 96 -7.28 -6.47 -12.10
CA TRP A 96 -6.35 -5.81 -13.02
C TRP A 96 -4.91 -5.87 -12.52
N SER A 97 -3.98 -5.95 -13.48
CA SER A 97 -2.53 -5.91 -13.23
C SER A 97 -1.85 -4.85 -14.08
N ARG A 98 -0.85 -4.17 -13.52
CA ARG A 98 0.00 -3.20 -14.22
C ARG A 98 1.46 -3.53 -13.97
N TYR A 99 2.23 -3.62 -15.05
CA TYR A 99 3.63 -4.00 -15.00
C TYR A 99 4.58 -2.82 -14.90
N ASP A 100 5.78 -3.10 -14.41
CA ASP A 100 6.95 -2.24 -14.52
C ASP A 100 6.70 -0.83 -13.94
N ASN A 101 5.97 -0.75 -12.83
CA ASN A 101 5.70 0.50 -12.15
C ASN A 101 6.99 0.96 -11.46
N ARG A 102 7.53 2.10 -11.88
CA ARG A 102 8.69 2.74 -11.23
C ARG A 102 8.21 3.59 -10.06
N TRP A 103 8.75 3.29 -8.89
CA TRP A 103 8.53 4.01 -7.64
C TRP A 103 9.82 4.71 -7.23
N GLU A 104 9.66 5.89 -6.64
CA GLU A 104 10.72 6.64 -5.99
C GLU A 104 10.24 7.01 -4.58
N GLY A 105 11.10 6.85 -3.58
CA GLY A 105 10.76 7.18 -2.21
C GLY A 105 11.77 6.63 -1.21
N ILE A 106 11.37 6.62 0.06
CA ILE A 106 12.16 6.06 1.15
C ILE A 106 11.86 4.57 1.30
N SER A 107 12.88 3.75 1.51
CA SER A 107 12.67 2.33 1.80
C SER A 107 12.03 2.12 3.17
N THR A 108 11.14 1.14 3.30
CA THR A 108 10.58 0.75 4.60
C THR A 108 11.67 0.27 5.57
N HIS A 109 12.75 -0.32 5.06
CA HIS A 109 13.88 -0.77 5.87
C HIS A 109 14.55 0.42 6.58
N HIS A 110 14.77 1.52 5.86
CA HIS A 110 15.29 2.77 6.43
C HIS A 110 14.38 3.33 7.53
N LEU A 111 13.06 3.32 7.32
CA LEU A 111 12.11 3.76 8.36
C LEU A 111 12.18 2.89 9.62
N ILE A 112 12.29 1.56 9.47
CA ILE A 112 12.42 0.62 10.58
C ILE A 112 13.74 0.82 11.33
N GLU A 113 14.85 1.00 10.60
CA GLU A 113 16.15 1.32 11.19
C GLU A 113 16.11 2.62 11.99
N MET A 114 15.44 3.66 11.49
CA MET A 114 15.28 4.90 12.23
C MET A 114 14.37 4.73 13.46
N ALA A 115 13.29 3.96 13.35
CA ALA A 115 12.30 3.82 14.42
C ALA A 115 12.78 2.93 15.57
N GLN A 116 13.61 1.92 15.30
CA GLN A 116 14.04 0.90 16.27
C GLN A 116 12.85 0.20 16.96
N PRO A 117 12.04 -0.61 16.27
CA PRO A 117 10.95 -1.36 16.90
C PRO A 117 11.45 -2.29 18.00
N ARG A 118 10.71 -2.36 19.10
CA ARG A 118 11.03 -3.29 20.20
C ARG A 118 10.71 -4.73 19.79
N SER A 119 11.29 -5.69 20.51
CA SER A 119 11.13 -7.12 20.21
C SER A 119 9.68 -7.61 20.34
N GLU A 120 8.84 -6.95 21.13
CA GLU A 120 7.41 -7.25 21.21
C GLU A 120 6.56 -6.69 20.05
N ALA A 121 7.12 -5.85 19.18
CA ALA A 121 6.40 -5.33 18.01
C ALA A 121 6.20 -6.43 16.95
N THR A 122 4.95 -6.73 16.62
CA THR A 122 4.57 -7.83 15.70
C THR A 122 3.93 -7.36 14.40
N PHE A 123 3.45 -6.12 14.35
CA PHE A 123 2.76 -5.56 13.18
C PHE A 123 3.12 -4.08 13.00
N VAL A 124 2.98 -3.61 11.77
CA VAL A 124 3.03 -2.18 11.40
C VAL A 124 1.65 -1.77 10.91
N LEU A 125 1.19 -0.60 11.36
CA LEU A 125 -0.08 -0.01 10.94
C LEU A 125 0.20 1.30 10.19
N PHE A 126 -0.53 1.52 9.10
CA PHE A 126 -0.58 2.79 8.38
C PHE A 126 -1.94 3.43 8.62
N THR A 127 -1.96 4.73 8.95
CA THR A 127 -3.17 5.49 9.30
C THR A 127 -3.23 6.82 8.58
#